data_AF-A0A9D6F1V9-F1
#
_entry.id   AF-A0A9D6F1V9-F1
#
_cell.length_a   1.000
_cell.length_b   1.000
_cell.length_c   1.000
_cell.angle_alpha   90.00
_cell.angle_beta   90.00
_cell.angle_gamma   90.00
#
_symmetry.space_group_name_H-M   'P 1'
#
loop_
_entity.id
_entity.type
_entity.pdbx_description
1 polymer ?
#
loop_
_entity_poly.entity_id
_entity_poly.type
_entity_poly.pdbx_seq_one_letter_code
_entity_poly.pdbx_strand_id
1 'polypeptide(L)'
;MAHRNLAEFVAYLRQAETVPRPDGEEWQAMIARIHVTGVISEIEEETYWYFLEVLPPKYMNGSLFAFAEGAESLKLFWTREGTHFVRPLTWDETQEFCRLARIAPPW
;
A
#
# COMPACT_ATOMS: atom_id res chain seq x y z
N MET A 1 -20.11 -1.28 4.20
CA MET A 1 -20.66 -2.09 3.08
C MET A 1 -19.58 -3.07 2.67
N ALA A 2 -19.88 -4.36 2.50
CA ALA A 2 -18.88 -5.33 2.04
C ALA A 2 -18.64 -5.14 0.53
N HIS A 3 -17.37 -5.08 0.11
CA HIS A 3 -17.01 -4.99 -1.31
C HIS A 3 -17.17 -6.37 -1.98
N ARG A 4 -17.67 -6.40 -3.22
CA ARG A 4 -17.99 -7.68 -3.88
C ARG A 4 -16.76 -8.36 -4.47
N ASN A 5 -15.72 -7.59 -4.82
CA ASN A 5 -14.48 -8.10 -5.37
C ASN A 5 -13.29 -7.19 -5.03
N LEU A 6 -12.08 -7.69 -5.28
CA LEU A 6 -10.83 -6.97 -4.98
C LEU A 6 -10.72 -5.64 -5.74
N ALA A 7 -11.19 -5.58 -6.99
CA ALA A 7 -11.10 -4.37 -7.80
C ALA A 7 -11.97 -3.24 -7.22
N GLU A 8 -13.21 -3.55 -6.80
CA GLU A 8 -14.09 -2.61 -6.10
C GLU A 8 -13.46 -2.11 -4.79
N PHE A 9 -12.81 -3.00 -4.03
CA PHE A 9 -12.17 -2.62 -2.78
C PHE A 9 -10.94 -1.73 -3.00
N VAL A 10 -10.05 -2.10 -3.92
CA VAL A 10 -8.89 -1.27 -4.28
C VAL A 10 -9.32 0.10 -4.82
N ALA A 11 -10.39 0.15 -5.64
CA ALA A 11 -10.94 1.41 -6.13
C ALA A 11 -11.46 2.29 -4.98
N TYR A 12 -12.06 1.71 -3.95
CA TYR A 12 -12.47 2.43 -2.73
C TYR A 12 -11.26 2.93 -1.93
N LEU A 13 -10.24 2.09 -1.69
CA LEU A 13 -9.05 2.48 -0.94
C LEU A 13 -8.30 3.65 -1.61
N ARG A 14 -8.34 3.73 -2.95
CA ARG A 14 -7.75 4.81 -3.76
C ARG A 14 -8.53 6.13 -3.70
N GLN A 15 -9.68 6.20 -3.03
CA GLN A 15 -10.44 7.44 -2.83
C GLN A 15 -10.00 8.21 -1.57
N ALA A 16 -9.10 7.65 -0.77
CA ALA A 16 -8.55 8.34 0.39
C ALA A 16 -7.77 9.61 -0.02
N GLU A 17 -7.61 10.52 0.93
CA GLU A 17 -6.84 11.75 0.72
C GLU A 17 -5.41 11.42 0.29
N THR A 18 -4.93 12.09 -0.77
CA THR A 18 -3.55 11.97 -1.23
C THR A 18 -2.71 13.10 -0.66
N VAL A 19 -1.69 12.73 0.10
CA VAL A 19 -0.71 13.62 0.70
C VAL A 19 0.54 13.64 -0.19
N PRO A 20 0.92 14.81 -0.73
CA PRO A 20 2.12 14.92 -1.55
C PRO A 20 3.36 14.65 -0.71
N ARG A 21 4.42 14.19 -1.37
CA ARG A 21 5.72 14.02 -0.72
C ARG A 21 6.28 15.40 -0.31
N PRO A 22 6.80 15.56 0.92
CA PRO A 22 7.53 16.76 1.31
C PRO A 22 8.87 16.90 0.59
N ASP A 23 9.28 18.14 0.29
CA ASP A 23 10.59 18.44 -0.31
C ASP A 23 11.74 18.06 0.65
N GLY A 24 12.75 17.36 0.14
CA GLY A 24 13.93 16.98 0.92
C GLY A 24 13.62 16.00 2.07
N GLU A 25 12.56 15.21 1.95
CA GLU A 25 12.17 14.25 2.98
C GLU A 25 13.26 13.17 3.18
N GLU A 26 13.78 13.11 4.40
CA GLU A 26 14.74 12.08 4.84
C GLU A 26 14.08 10.72 5.04
N TRP A 27 14.86 9.64 4.89
CA TRP A 27 14.37 8.26 4.94
C TRP A 27 13.51 7.95 6.18
N GLN A 28 13.95 8.34 7.37
CA GLN A 28 13.22 8.07 8.61
C GLN A 28 11.87 8.80 8.66
N ALA A 29 11.80 10.03 8.14
CA ALA A 29 10.57 10.81 8.06
C ALA A 29 9.61 10.21 7.02
N MET A 30 10.14 9.79 5.86
CA MET A 30 9.38 9.06 4.84
C MET A 30 8.77 7.78 5.44
N ILE A 31 9.58 6.95 6.10
CA ILE A 31 9.11 5.73 6.76
C ILE A 31 7.99 6.05 7.75
N ALA A 32 8.16 7.02 8.64
CA ALA A 32 7.13 7.40 9.60
C ALA A 32 5.82 7.84 8.91
N ARG A 33 5.91 8.62 7.83
CA ARG A 33 4.75 9.08 7.05
C ARG A 33 4.00 7.94 6.38
N ILE A 34 4.72 7.01 5.74
CA ILE A 34 4.11 5.87 5.03
C ILE A 34 3.64 4.74 5.97
N HIS A 35 3.59 4.98 7.28
CA HIS A 35 2.93 4.11 8.26
C HIS A 35 1.59 4.68 8.76
N VAL A 36 1.24 5.92 8.39
CA VAL A 36 -0.02 6.54 8.77
C VAL A 36 -1.15 5.94 7.93
N THR A 37 -2.10 5.26 8.59
CA THR A 37 -3.28 4.68 7.93
C THR A 37 -4.31 5.74 7.56
N GLY A 38 -5.18 5.41 6.59
CA GLY A 38 -6.30 6.28 6.18
C GLY A 38 -5.96 7.34 5.12
N VAL A 39 -4.68 7.51 4.79
CA VAL A 39 -4.21 8.43 3.74
C VAL A 39 -3.38 7.69 2.69
N ILE A 40 -3.34 8.26 1.49
CA ILE A 40 -2.44 7.87 0.41
C ILE A 40 -1.22 8.79 0.47
N SER A 41 -0.04 8.22 0.50
CA SER A 41 1.22 8.96 0.45
C SER A 41 1.82 8.86 -0.94
N GLU A 42 2.12 10.02 -1.56
CA GLU A 42 3.02 10.05 -2.70
C GLU A 42 4.45 9.72 -2.24
N ILE A 43 5.16 8.94 -3.05
CA ILE A 43 6.53 8.50 -2.80
C ILE A 43 7.37 8.63 -4.06
N GLU A 44 8.69 8.61 -3.91
CA GLU A 44 9.59 8.51 -5.05
C GLU A 44 9.56 7.10 -5.65
N GLU A 45 9.93 7.04 -6.93
CA GLU A 45 10.12 5.78 -7.65
C GLU A 45 11.11 4.86 -6.93
N GLU A 46 12.22 5.39 -6.42
CA GLU A 46 13.22 4.61 -5.66
C GLU A 46 12.60 3.93 -4.44
N THR A 47 11.71 4.62 -3.72
CA THR A 47 11.01 4.04 -2.56
C THR A 47 10.06 2.92 -2.99
N TYR A 48 9.35 3.09 -4.11
CA TYR A 48 8.47 2.05 -4.66
C TYR A 48 9.25 0.77 -4.98
N TRP A 49 10.38 0.90 -5.69
CA TRP A 49 11.22 -0.25 -6.05
C TRP A 49 11.89 -0.88 -4.83
N TYR A 50 12.36 -0.07 -3.87
CA TYR A 50 12.91 -0.59 -2.62
C TYR A 50 11.96 -1.58 -1.94
N PHE A 51 10.68 -1.21 -1.76
CA PHE A 51 9.70 -2.09 -1.12
C PHE A 51 9.28 -3.28 -1.98
N LEU A 52 9.35 -3.16 -3.31
CA LEU A 52 9.06 -4.27 -4.21
C LEU A 52 10.19 -5.32 -4.20
N GLU A 53 11.43 -4.90 -3.95
CA GLU A 53 12.62 -5.76 -4.08
C GLU A 53 13.21 -6.25 -2.75
N VAL A 54 13.01 -5.52 -1.64
CA VAL A 54 13.59 -5.89 -0.34
C VAL A 54 13.09 -7.24 0.19
N LEU A 55 11.80 -7.54 -0.04
CA LEU A 55 11.17 -8.82 0.27
C LEU A 55 10.10 -9.14 -0.78
N PRO A 56 9.81 -10.43 -1.05
CA PRO A 56 8.73 -10.80 -1.94
C PRO A 56 7.38 -10.19 -1.48
N PRO A 57 6.63 -9.53 -2.37
CA PRO A 57 5.33 -8.97 -2.01
C PRO A 57 4.34 -10.09 -1.66
N LYS A 58 3.43 -9.82 -0.73
CA LYS A 58 2.35 -10.74 -0.37
C LYS A 58 1.33 -10.91 -1.49
N TYR A 59 1.23 -9.91 -2.36
CA TYR A 59 0.36 -9.89 -3.53
C TYR A 59 0.97 -9.00 -4.61
N MET A 60 0.82 -9.39 -5.88
CA MET A 60 1.22 -8.57 -7.02
C MET A 60 0.25 -8.79 -8.18
N ASN A 61 -0.20 -7.70 -8.81
CA ASN A 61 -1.01 -7.73 -10.03
C ASN A 61 -0.79 -6.44 -10.83
N GLY A 62 -0.06 -6.53 -11.93
CA GLY A 62 0.31 -5.37 -12.73
C GLY A 62 1.14 -4.36 -11.92
N SER A 63 0.71 -3.09 -11.91
CA SER A 63 1.37 -2.02 -11.15
C SER A 63 1.02 -1.98 -9.67
N LEU A 64 0.14 -2.86 -9.19
CA LEU A 64 -0.28 -2.93 -7.79
C LEU A 64 0.43 -4.09 -7.08
N PHE A 65 1.04 -3.80 -5.91
CA PHE A 65 1.50 -4.85 -5.01
C PHE A 65 1.15 -4.54 -3.56
N ALA A 66 1.12 -5.58 -2.72
CA ALA A 66 0.90 -5.48 -1.28
C ALA A 66 2.13 -6.01 -0.53
N PHE A 67 2.65 -5.22 0.38
CA PHE A 67 3.83 -5.52 1.18
C PHE A 67 3.46 -5.61 2.67
N ALA A 68 4.09 -6.52 3.40
CA ALA A 68 4.11 -6.54 4.85
C ALA A 68 5.36 -7.28 5.34
N GLU A 69 5.94 -6.78 6.42
CA GLU A 69 7.01 -7.45 7.16
C GLU A 69 6.42 -8.16 8.37
N GLY A 70 6.63 -9.48 8.49
CA GLY A 70 6.04 -10.30 9.55
C GLY A 70 4.51 -10.18 9.64
N ALA A 71 4.01 -9.91 10.84
CA ALA A 71 2.59 -9.80 11.18
C ALA A 71 2.01 -8.38 11.02
N GLU A 72 2.72 -7.46 10.34
CA GLU A 72 2.21 -6.11 10.11
C GLU A 72 0.99 -6.09 9.17
N SER A 73 0.20 -5.01 9.27
CA SER A 73 -0.85 -4.72 8.28
C SER A 73 -0.23 -4.45 6.91
N LEU A 74 -0.96 -4.79 5.85
CA LEU A 74 -0.48 -4.60 4.48
C LEU A 74 -0.32 -3.11 4.16
N LYS A 75 0.70 -2.80 3.37
CA LYS A 75 0.85 -1.52 2.68
C LYS A 75 0.64 -1.78 1.19
N LEU A 76 -0.30 -1.07 0.56
CA LEU A 76 -0.55 -1.18 -0.88
C LEU A 76 0.27 -0.15 -1.62
N PHE A 77 1.02 -0.59 -2.62
CA PHE A 77 1.83 0.25 -3.48
C PHE A 77 1.29 0.19 -4.90
N TRP A 78 1.23 1.35 -5.57
CA TRP A 78 0.92 1.38 -7.00
C TRP A 78 1.55 2.58 -7.71
N THR A 79 1.60 2.50 -9.04
CA THR A 79 1.96 3.63 -9.91
C THR A 79 0.82 4.01 -10.84
N ARG A 80 0.70 5.31 -11.14
CA ARG A 80 -0.24 5.88 -12.11
C ARG A 80 0.40 7.12 -12.75
N GLU A 81 0.45 7.15 -14.09
CA GLU A 81 0.91 8.32 -14.85
C GLU A 81 2.33 8.80 -14.45
N GLY A 82 3.20 7.88 -14.02
CA GLY A 82 4.57 8.19 -13.56
C GLY A 82 4.69 8.55 -12.08
N THR A 83 3.57 8.74 -11.37
CA THR A 83 3.56 8.99 -9.94
C THR A 83 3.39 7.69 -9.15
N HIS A 84 4.12 7.57 -8.04
CA HIS A 84 4.14 6.40 -7.18
C HIS A 84 3.44 6.69 -5.86
N PHE A 85 2.71 5.70 -5.36
CA PHE A 85 1.85 5.85 -4.19
C PHE A 85 1.99 4.66 -3.26
N VAL A 86 1.77 4.93 -1.98
CA VAL A 86 1.57 3.91 -0.95
C VAL A 86 0.37 4.26 -0.08
N ARG A 87 -0.39 3.25 0.34
CA ARG A 87 -1.44 3.38 1.35
C ARG A 87 -1.32 2.23 2.36
N PRO A 88 -0.98 2.52 3.62
CA PRO A 88 -1.09 1.56 4.71
C PRO A 88 -2.55 1.20 4.94
N LEU A 89 -2.80 -0.08 5.11
CA LEU A 89 -4.12 -0.60 5.46
C LEU A 89 -4.24 -0.69 6.98
N THR A 90 -5.47 -0.55 7.49
CA THR A 90 -5.78 -1.05 8.83
C THR A 90 -5.75 -2.58 8.84
N TRP A 91 -5.82 -3.18 10.04
CA TRP A 91 -5.92 -4.64 10.13
C TRP A 91 -7.20 -5.19 9.50
N ASP A 92 -8.34 -4.52 9.72
CA ASP A 92 -9.62 -4.92 9.10
C ASP A 92 -9.56 -4.82 7.58
N GLU A 93 -8.96 -3.75 7.05
CA GLU A 93 -8.73 -3.60 5.61
C GLU A 93 -7.76 -4.65 5.06
N THR A 94 -6.74 -5.03 5.83
CA THR A 94 -5.80 -6.11 5.49
C THR A 94 -6.53 -7.44 5.38
N GLN A 95 -7.36 -7.78 6.36
CA GLN A 95 -8.14 -9.02 6.34
C GLN A 95 -9.09 -9.07 5.14
N GLU A 96 -9.78 -7.96 4.86
CA GLU A 96 -10.68 -7.88 3.70
C GLU A 96 -9.92 -7.97 2.37
N PHE A 97 -8.76 -7.31 2.27
CA PHE A 97 -7.89 -7.41 1.10
C PHE A 97 -7.46 -8.86 0.86
N CYS A 98 -6.93 -9.53 1.89
CA CYS A 98 -6.49 -10.92 1.81
C CYS A 98 -7.62 -11.87 1.41
N ARG A 99 -8.81 -11.69 2.01
CA ARG A 99 -10.02 -12.47 1.67
C ARG A 99 -10.40 -12.31 0.20
N LEU A 100 -10.43 -11.08 -0.30
CA LEU A 100 -10.80 -10.78 -1.68
C LEU A 100 -9.73 -11.20 -2.70
N ALA A 101 -8.45 -11.09 -2.34
CA ALA A 101 -7.31 -11.52 -3.13
C ALA A 101 -7.04 -13.03 -3.07
N ARG A 102 -7.72 -13.76 -2.18
CA ARG A 102 -7.55 -15.20 -1.93
C ARG A 102 -6.10 -15.57 -1.53
N ILE A 103 -5.51 -14.75 -0.68
CA ILE A 103 -4.18 -14.97 -0.08
C ILE A 103 -4.31 -15.10 1.45
N ALA A 104 -3.31 -15.70 2.08
CA ALA A 104 -3.25 -15.75 3.54
C ALA A 104 -2.94 -14.35 4.13
N PRO A 105 -3.52 -14.00 5.29
CA PRO A 105 -3.08 -12.84 6.06
C PRO A 105 -1.60 -12.95 6.50
N PRO A 106 -0.91 -11.82 6.71
CA PRO A 106 0.42 -11.81 7.33
C PRO A 106 0.41 -12.46 8.73
N TRP A 107 1.51 -13.11 9.11
CA TRP A 107 1.69 -13.83 10.38
C TRP A 107 3.10 -13.62 10.94
#